data_AF-A0A1E4ZX39-F1
#
_entry.id   AF-A0A1E4ZX39-F1
#
_cell.length_a   1.000
_cell.length_b   1.000
_cell.length_c   1.000
_cell.angle_alpha   90.00
_cell.angle_beta   90.00
_cell.angle_gamma   90.00
#
_symmetry.space_group_name_H-M   'P 1'
#
loop_
_entity.id
_entity.type
_entity.pdbx_description
1 polymer ?
#
loop_
_entity_poly.entity_id
_entity_poly.type
_entity_poly.pdbx_seq_one_letter_code
_entity_poly.pdbx_strand_id
1 'polypeptide(L)'
;MSNSAISWWEIEMLSLKKRITLNQTTESLRNSLIHSGLVEIPADGSIGISAASLNEFSGDAADRIITATAMTSGALLLTADRKILNWSGTCNCHDARK
;
A
#
# COMPACT_ATOMS: atom_id res chain seq x y z
N MET A 1 -10.75 -8.82 1.21
CA MET A 1 -9.85 -7.67 1.44
C MET A 1 -8.60 -7.89 0.61
N SER A 2 -8.02 -6.83 0.06
CA SER A 2 -6.79 -6.93 -0.74
C SER A 2 -5.66 -6.06 -0.19
N ASN A 3 -4.41 -6.43 -0.47
CA ASN A 3 -3.21 -5.69 -0.09
C ASN A 3 -2.28 -5.52 -1.30
N SER A 4 -1.67 -4.35 -1.48
CA SER A 4 -0.59 -4.20 -2.46
C SER A 4 0.64 -4.94 -1.94
N ALA A 5 1.27 -5.75 -2.80
CA ALA A 5 2.44 -6.53 -2.39
C ALA A 5 3.58 -5.66 -1.84
N ILE A 6 3.71 -4.41 -2.32
CA ILE A 6 4.73 -3.47 -1.84
C ILE A 6 4.56 -3.08 -0.37
N SER A 7 3.34 -3.17 0.18
CA SER A 7 3.09 -2.88 1.59
C SER A 7 3.81 -3.87 2.52
N TRP A 8 4.10 -5.10 2.06
CA TRP A 8 4.94 -6.02 2.84
C TRP A 8 6.39 -5.57 2.92
N TRP A 9 6.93 -5.05 1.81
CA TRP A 9 8.26 -4.45 1.81
C TRP A 9 8.32 -3.26 2.78
N GLU A 10 7.29 -2.41 2.78
CA GLU A 10 7.21 -1.28 3.71
C GLU A 10 7.18 -1.75 5.17
N ILE A 11 6.34 -2.74 5.50
CA ILE A 11 6.27 -3.33 6.85
C ILE A 11 7.63 -3.88 7.27
N GLU A 12 8.31 -4.65 6.42
CA GLU A 12 9.64 -5.19 6.71
C GLU A 12 10.67 -4.07 6.92
N MET A 13 10.66 -3.04 6.06
CA MET A 13 11.55 -1.90 6.19
C MET A 13 11.32 -1.11 7.48
N LEU A 14 10.07 -0.95 7.93
CA LEU A 14 9.74 -0.32 9.20
C LEU A 14 10.20 -1.16 10.38
N SER A 15 10.05 -2.49 10.29
CA SER A 15 10.55 -3.45 11.29
C SER A 15 12.07 -3.38 11.41
N LEU A 16 12.80 -3.45 10.30
CA LEU A 16 14.26 -3.34 10.25
C LEU A 16 14.77 -2.00 10.81
N LYS A 17 14.02 -0.91 10.54
CA LYS A 17 14.29 0.43 11.09
C LYS A 17 13.84 0.61 12.54
N LYS A 18 13.30 -0.44 13.19
CA LYS A 18 12.76 -0.42 14.56
C LYS A 18 11.70 0.66 14.79
N ARG A 19 10.93 1.00 13.76
CA ARG A 19 9.81 1.96 13.84
C ARG A 19 8.51 1.30 14.26
N ILE A 20 8.38 -0.01 14.03
CA ILE A 20 7.29 -0.84 14.49
C ILE A 20 7.85 -2.08 15.18
N THR A 21 7.04 -2.72 16.01
CA THR A 21 7.36 -4.01 16.62
C THR A 21 6.29 -5.01 16.21
N LEU A 22 6.71 -6.11 15.61
CA LEU A 22 5.85 -7.22 15.24
C LEU A 22 6.09 -8.38 16.20
N ASN A 23 5.02 -9.07 16.62
CA ASN A 23 5.11 -10.25 17.48
C ASN A 23 5.58 -11.51 16.72
N GLN A 24 5.72 -11.42 15.40
CA GLN A 24 6.14 -12.47 14.48
C GLN A 24 6.87 -11.85 13.29
N THR A 25 7.50 -12.66 12.44
CA THR A 25 8.15 -12.16 11.22
C THR A 25 7.12 -11.61 10.23
N THR A 26 7.52 -10.67 9.37
CA THR A 26 6.66 -10.13 8.30
C THR A 26 6.15 -11.24 7.38
N GLU A 27 6.99 -12.23 7.07
CA GLU A 27 6.60 -13.40 6.27
C GLU A 27 5.51 -14.25 6.96
N SER A 28 5.65 -14.52 8.26
CA SER A 28 4.65 -15.28 9.02
C SER A 28 3.31 -14.54 9.08
N LEU A 29 3.34 -13.23 9.30
CA LEU A 29 2.15 -12.37 9.25
C LEU A 29 1.49 -12.40 7.87
N ARG A 30 2.27 -12.24 6.79
CA ARG A 30 1.80 -12.32 5.41
C ARG A 30 1.09 -13.64 5.13
N ASN A 31 1.74 -14.75 5.47
CA ASN A 31 1.20 -16.08 5.23
C ASN A 31 -0.10 -16.27 6.01
N SER A 32 -0.15 -15.89 7.29
CA SER A 32 -1.37 -15.99 8.11
C SER A 32 -2.56 -15.22 7.51
N LEU A 33 -2.32 -13.99 7.02
CA LEU A 33 -3.37 -13.18 6.41
C LEU A 33 -3.83 -13.73 5.06
N ILE A 34 -2.92 -14.23 4.22
CA ILE A 34 -3.28 -14.91 2.96
C ILE A 34 -4.14 -16.14 3.24
N HIS A 35 -3.76 -16.98 4.21
CA HIS A 35 -4.56 -18.14 4.62
C HIS A 35 -5.94 -17.74 5.18
N SER A 36 -6.07 -16.53 5.71
CA SER A 36 -7.33 -15.96 6.20
C SER A 36 -8.17 -15.29 5.11
N GLY A 37 -7.75 -15.36 3.83
CA GLY A 37 -8.49 -14.83 2.68
C GLY A 37 -8.07 -13.43 2.22
N LEU A 38 -6.92 -12.91 2.68
CA LEU A 38 -6.32 -11.70 2.11
C LEU A 38 -5.82 -12.01 0.69
N VAL A 39 -6.22 -11.17 -0.27
CA VAL A 39 -5.72 -11.24 -1.66
C VAL A 39 -4.56 -10.27 -1.82
N GLU A 40 -3.41 -10.77 -2.24
CA GLU A 40 -2.25 -9.93 -2.56
C GLU A 40 -2.28 -9.52 -4.03
N ILE A 41 -2.08 -8.22 -4.30
CA ILE A 41 -1.99 -7.67 -5.65
C ILE A 41 -0.50 -7.41 -5.95
N PRO A 42 0.12 -8.16 -6.88
CA PRO A 42 1.51 -7.97 -7.25
C PRO A 42 1.71 -6.65 -7.99
N ALA A 43 2.82 -5.97 -7.75
CA ALA A 43 3.22 -4.82 -8.55
C ALA A 43 3.87 -5.31 -9.85
N ASP A 44 3.26 -4.98 -10.97
CA ASP A 44 3.82 -5.23 -12.31
C ASP A 44 4.33 -3.94 -12.96
N GLY A 45 4.84 -4.05 -14.19
CA GLY A 45 5.34 -2.90 -14.94
C GLY A 45 4.26 -1.83 -15.20
N SER A 46 2.99 -2.22 -15.34
CA SER A 46 1.89 -1.28 -15.58
C SER A 46 1.60 -0.43 -14.34
N ILE A 47 1.63 -1.07 -13.16
CA ILE A 47 1.52 -0.39 -11.86
C ILE A 47 2.72 0.53 -11.66
N GLY A 48 3.94 0.07 -11.98
CA GLY A 48 5.16 0.88 -11.87
C GLY A 48 5.13 2.16 -12.72
N ILE A 49 4.72 2.04 -13.99
CA ILE A 49 4.57 3.20 -14.89
C ILE A 49 3.47 4.15 -14.38
N SER A 50 2.35 3.60 -13.93
CA SER A 50 1.23 4.39 -13.38
C SER A 50 1.65 5.15 -12.12
N ALA A 51 2.41 4.51 -11.22
CA ALA A 51 2.95 5.11 -10.00
C ALA A 51 3.90 6.28 -10.28
N ALA A 52 4.75 6.14 -11.30
CA ALA A 52 5.65 7.20 -11.76
C ALA A 52 4.88 8.38 -12.38
N SER A 53 3.71 8.12 -12.98
CA SER A 53 2.91 9.11 -13.71
C SER A 53 1.92 9.88 -12.81
N LEU A 54 1.91 9.64 -11.49
CA LEU A 54 1.06 10.39 -10.55
C LEU A 54 1.60 11.82 -10.40
N ASN A 55 0.90 12.77 -11.04
CA ASN A 55 1.18 14.20 -10.97
C ASN A 55 0.77 14.81 -9.63
N GLU A 56 1.52 15.81 -9.14
CA GLU A 56 1.28 16.50 -7.86
C GLU A 56 1.13 15.56 -6.65
N PHE A 57 1.68 14.34 -6.73
CA PHE A 57 1.63 13.34 -5.66
C PHE A 57 2.88 13.43 -4.78
N SER A 58 2.71 13.69 -3.48
CA SER A 58 3.83 13.98 -2.55
C SER A 58 4.31 12.77 -1.73
N GLY A 59 3.84 11.56 -2.05
CA GLY A 59 4.27 10.31 -1.41
C GLY A 59 5.56 9.74 -2.00
N ASP A 60 6.19 8.85 -1.24
CA ASP A 60 7.40 8.14 -1.64
C ASP A 60 7.13 7.04 -2.68
N ALA A 61 8.15 6.23 -3.00
CA ALA A 61 7.99 5.16 -4.00
C ALA A 61 6.95 4.11 -3.58
N ALA A 62 6.88 3.75 -2.29
CA ALA A 62 5.90 2.79 -1.80
C ALA A 62 4.50 3.41 -1.83
N ASP A 63 4.33 4.65 -1.36
CA ASP A 63 3.06 5.37 -1.42
C ASP A 63 2.50 5.43 -2.84
N ARG A 64 3.36 5.73 -3.82
CA ARG A 64 3.01 5.80 -5.23
C ARG A 64 2.57 4.45 -5.79
N ILE A 65 3.30 3.38 -5.46
CA ILE A 65 2.96 2.02 -5.92
C ILE A 65 1.65 1.56 -5.26
N ILE A 66 1.44 1.81 -3.97
CA ILE A 66 0.19 1.49 -3.26
C ILE A 66 -0.99 2.22 -3.91
N THR A 67 -0.85 3.53 -4.14
CA THR A 67 -1.88 4.36 -4.76
C THR A 67 -2.20 3.91 -6.18
N ALA A 68 -1.17 3.69 -7.00
CA ALA A 68 -1.34 3.17 -8.35
C ALA A 68 -1.98 1.78 -8.36
N THR A 69 -1.60 0.88 -7.44
CA THR A 69 -2.20 -0.46 -7.31
C THR A 69 -3.71 -0.34 -7.04
N ALA A 70 -4.12 0.55 -6.13
CA ALA A 70 -5.53 0.76 -5.83
C ALA A 70 -6.28 1.32 -7.04
N MET A 71 -5.70 2.32 -7.73
CA MET A 71 -6.29 2.93 -8.92
C MET A 71 -6.45 1.94 -10.08
N THR A 72 -5.42 1.13 -10.38
CA THR A 72 -5.47 0.16 -11.50
C THR A 72 -6.37 -1.03 -11.21
N SER A 73 -6.50 -1.43 -9.94
CA SER A 73 -7.40 -2.52 -9.53
C SER A 73 -8.84 -2.06 -9.26
N GLY A 74 -9.12 -0.75 -9.34
CA GLY A 74 -10.43 -0.19 -9.00
C GLY A 74 -10.81 -0.35 -7.53
N ALA A 75 -9.83 -0.57 -6.65
CA ALA A 75 -10.04 -0.80 -5.23
C ALA A 75 -10.19 0.53 -4.45
N LEU A 76 -10.87 0.47 -3.31
CA LEU A 76 -10.85 1.53 -2.31
C LEU A 76 -9.51 1.49 -1.55
N LEU A 77 -8.74 2.57 -1.60
CA LEU A 77 -7.52 2.71 -0.81
C LEU A 77 -7.87 3.12 0.63
N LEU A 78 -7.60 2.22 1.58
CA LEU A 78 -7.68 2.54 3.01
C LEU A 78 -6.32 3.10 3.47
N THR A 79 -6.29 4.34 3.93
CA THR A 79 -5.05 4.96 4.42
C THR A 79 -5.31 5.99 5.51
N ALA A 80 -4.35 6.13 6.43
CA ALA A 80 -4.34 7.20 7.44
C ALA A 80 -3.45 8.39 7.03
N ASP A 81 -2.76 8.29 5.89
CA ASP A 81 -1.84 9.32 5.40
C ASP A 81 -2.61 10.53 4.85
N ARG A 82 -2.40 11.70 5.46
CA ARG A 82 -3.08 12.94 5.07
C ARG A 82 -2.69 13.44 3.70
N LYS A 83 -1.45 13.20 3.25
CA LYS A 83 -0.98 13.62 1.94
C LYS A 83 -1.69 12.84 0.85
N ILE A 84 -1.88 11.54 1.04
CA ILE A 84 -2.65 10.70 0.10
C ILE A 84 -4.13 11.09 0.14
N LEU A 85 -4.72 11.24 1.34
CA LEU A 85 -6.13 11.63 1.49
C LEU A 85 -6.45 13.02 0.93
N ASN A 86 -5.50 13.95 0.98
CA ASN A 86 -5.66 15.32 0.47
C ASN A 86 -5.17 15.48 -0.98
N TRP A 87 -4.67 14.42 -1.61
CA TRP A 87 -4.23 14.48 -2.99
C TRP A 87 -5.44 14.68 -3.90
N SER A 88 -5.36 15.68 -4.79
CA SER A 88 -6.48 16.07 -5.66
C SER A 88 -6.62 15.20 -6.92
N GLY A 89 -5.81 14.16 -7.06
CA GLY A 89 -5.93 13.20 -8.15
C GLY A 89 -7.07 12.21 -7.95
N THR A 90 -7.27 11.36 -8.94
CA THR A 90 -8.32 10.33 -8.95
C THR A 90 -7.91 9.10 -8.13
N CYS A 91 -8.02 9.19 -6.80
CA CYS A 91 -8.01 8.02 -5.91
C CYS A 91 -9.37 7.87 -5.22
N ASN A 92 -9.97 6.68 -5.27
CA ASN A 92 -11.04 6.34 -4.33
C ASN A 92 -10.39 5.96 -3.00
N CYS A 93 -10.42 6.87 -2.04
CA CYS A 93 -9.64 6.80 -0.81
C CYS A 93 -10.58 6.94 0.41
N HIS A 94 -10.36 6.14 1.46
CA HIS A 94 -11.08 6.24 2.74
C HIS A 94 -10.10 6.42 3.90
N ASP A 95 -10.45 7.34 4.79
CA ASP A 95 -9.66 7.69 5.97
C ASP A 95 -9.76 6.60 7.04
N ALA A 96 -8.70 5.80 7.18
CA ALA A 96 -8.65 4.68 8.11
C ALA A 96 -8.66 5.08 9.61
N ARG A 97 -8.76 6.37 9.92
CA ARG A 97 -8.83 6.90 11.30
C ARG A 97 -10.26 7.16 11.77
N LYS A 98 -11.26 7.01 10.90
CA LYS A 98 -12.67 7.33 11.16
C LYS A 98 -13.55 6.09 11.11
#